data_AF-A0A9Q5QXS6-F1
#
_entry.id   AF-A0A9Q5QXS6-F1
#
_cell.length_a   1.000
_cell.length_b   1.000
_cell.length_c   1.000
_cell.angle_alpha   90.00
_cell.angle_beta   90.00
_cell.angle_gamma   90.00
#
_symmetry.space_group_name_H-M   'P 1'
#
loop_
_entity.id
_entity.type
_entity.pdbx_description
1 polymer ?
#
loop_
_entity_poly.entity_id
_entity_poly.type
_entity_poly.pdbx_seq_one_letter_code
_entity_poly.pdbx_strand_id
1 'polypeptide(L)'
;MRLSNSETEKLFEALLDAYRDYDSLRIMVRLKLGETLERFAGRGDLETVVFNLIDSAERRGKLQSLIVGAYEKNPDNPELKRFYKTVFTDFKQRAILDSDTVQSKDFGPDIDWRGKTDEIELERFKNQLDWYDVGFLQRIIEQAKSVCRVDLPDLNITATGVLVANKYVLTNYHVLKSNDNDDLQVNAKNIRLNFGCFGLDNGQETSSKSFRLNSQKPILAFSPVKELDYVLLQLEDAFTQVLNSEDGLIKPAQHSSIALCESDGINILQHPNGESMKLSISCDGITGVYPNSGLVQYINKTSGGSSGSPCFNENGELVALHHAQRSKYFGTIREGILFTSIYNDLLKKSVKLN
;
A
#
# COMPACT_ATOMS: atom_id res chain seq x y z
N MET A 1 0.20 1.66 -25.53
CA MET A 1 1.66 1.79 -25.66
C MET A 1 2.01 1.74 -27.14
N ARG A 2 2.81 2.69 -27.66
CA ARG A 2 3.36 2.66 -29.03
C ARG A 2 4.83 3.04 -28.98
N LEU A 3 5.69 2.24 -29.61
CA LEU A 3 7.12 2.52 -29.67
C LEU A 3 7.43 3.35 -30.91
N SER A 4 8.38 4.27 -30.81
CA SER A 4 9.02 4.88 -31.97
C SER A 4 9.87 3.84 -32.70
N ASN A 5 10.19 4.08 -33.97
CA ASN A 5 11.02 3.16 -34.75
C ASN A 5 12.36 2.81 -34.07
N SER A 6 13.00 3.80 -33.42
CA SER A 6 14.25 3.57 -32.69
C SER A 6 14.05 2.75 -31.41
N GLU A 7 12.90 2.88 -30.74
CA GLU A 7 12.59 2.04 -29.57
C GLU A 7 12.22 0.62 -30.01
N THR A 8 11.53 0.45 -31.14
CA THR A 8 11.24 -0.87 -31.73
C THR A 8 12.51 -1.62 -32.10
N GLU A 9 13.48 -0.93 -32.71
CA GLU A 9 14.79 -1.50 -33.05
C GLU A 9 15.56 -1.97 -31.80
N LYS A 10 15.58 -1.16 -30.74
CA LYS A 10 16.23 -1.54 -29.47
C LYS A 10 15.52 -2.70 -28.77
N LEU A 11 14.19 -2.78 -28.83
CA LEU A 11 13.44 -3.93 -28.29
C LEU A 11 13.82 -5.20 -29.05
N PHE A 12 13.88 -5.10 -30.38
CA PHE A 12 14.23 -6.19 -31.25
C PHE A 12 15.62 -6.75 -30.95
N GLU A 13 16.63 -5.87 -30.85
CA GLU A 13 17.99 -6.24 -30.46
C GLU A 13 18.03 -6.90 -29.07
N ALA A 14 17.33 -6.32 -28.09
CA ALA A 14 17.30 -6.85 -26.72
C ALA A 14 16.63 -8.23 -26.64
N LEU A 15 15.58 -8.48 -27.43
CA LEU A 15 14.91 -9.79 -27.49
C LEU A 15 15.81 -10.84 -28.15
N LEU A 16 16.51 -10.49 -29.22
CA LEU A 16 17.45 -11.40 -29.88
C LEU A 16 18.65 -11.75 -28.99
N ASP A 17 19.16 -10.78 -28.24
CA ASP A 17 20.26 -11.05 -27.30
C ASP A 17 19.82 -11.92 -26.11
N ALA A 18 18.61 -11.67 -25.59
CA ALA A 18 18.07 -12.37 -24.41
C ALA A 18 17.50 -13.77 -24.72
N TYR A 19 17.02 -14.00 -25.95
CA TYR A 19 16.39 -15.24 -26.40
C TYR A 19 17.03 -15.73 -27.69
N ARG A 20 18.23 -16.31 -27.58
CA ARG A 20 19.10 -16.67 -28.71
C ARG A 20 18.67 -17.93 -29.47
N ASP A 21 17.57 -18.55 -29.06
CA ASP A 21 17.02 -19.74 -29.70
C ASP A 21 15.48 -19.68 -29.70
N TYR A 22 14.89 -20.39 -30.66
CA TYR A 22 13.44 -20.38 -30.86
C TYR A 22 12.67 -20.93 -29.65
N ASP A 23 13.21 -21.95 -28.98
CA ASP A 23 12.52 -22.62 -27.89
C ASP A 23 12.48 -21.76 -26.62
N SER A 24 13.56 -21.04 -26.29
CA SER A 24 13.56 -20.10 -25.18
C SER A 24 12.57 -18.95 -25.39
N LEU A 25 12.50 -18.41 -26.61
CA LEU A 25 11.49 -17.41 -26.98
C LEU A 25 10.06 -17.99 -26.88
N ARG A 26 9.84 -19.21 -27.38
CA ARG A 26 8.55 -19.91 -27.34
C ARG A 26 8.08 -20.13 -25.90
N ILE A 27 8.98 -20.54 -25.01
CA ILE A 27 8.70 -20.72 -23.59
C ILE A 27 8.32 -19.37 -22.95
N MET A 28 9.06 -18.30 -23.22
CA MET A 28 8.73 -16.97 -22.70
C MET A 28 7.33 -16.54 -23.16
N VAL A 29 7.04 -16.62 -24.46
CA VAL A 29 5.73 -16.23 -25.01
C VAL A 29 4.60 -17.07 -24.41
N ARG A 30 4.81 -18.39 -24.25
CA ARG A 30 3.80 -19.25 -23.66
C ARG A 30 3.53 -18.94 -22.19
N LEU A 31 4.59 -18.76 -21.40
CA LEU A 31 4.48 -18.58 -19.95
C LEU A 31 4.07 -17.16 -19.57
N LYS A 32 4.51 -16.14 -20.32
CA LYS A 32 4.33 -14.73 -19.96
C LYS A 32 3.21 -14.04 -20.72
N LEU A 33 2.93 -14.44 -21.97
CA LEU A 33 1.87 -13.84 -22.78
C LEU A 33 0.63 -14.73 -22.91
N GLY A 34 0.72 -15.99 -22.46
CA GLY A 34 -0.35 -16.99 -22.58
C GLY A 34 -0.62 -17.44 -24.01
N GLU A 35 0.27 -17.13 -24.95
CA GLU A 35 0.07 -17.34 -26.39
C GLU A 35 0.94 -18.48 -26.93
N THR A 36 0.56 -19.01 -28.08
CA THR A 36 1.39 -19.95 -28.84
C THR A 36 2.22 -19.16 -29.84
N LEU A 37 3.56 -19.23 -29.75
CA LEU A 37 4.46 -18.41 -30.57
C LEU A 37 4.18 -18.56 -32.07
N GLU A 38 3.96 -19.79 -32.54
CA GLU A 38 3.65 -20.08 -33.94
C GLU A 38 2.36 -19.42 -34.42
N ARG A 39 1.34 -19.36 -33.54
CA ARG A 39 0.06 -18.70 -33.85
C ARG A 39 0.18 -17.18 -33.77
N PHE A 40 1.09 -16.70 -32.93
CA PHE A 40 1.20 -15.30 -32.58
C PHE A 40 2.16 -14.54 -33.52
N ALA A 41 3.29 -15.14 -33.87
CA ALA A 41 4.38 -14.55 -34.65
C ALA A 41 4.74 -15.35 -35.91
N GLY A 42 4.12 -16.52 -36.13
CA GLY A 42 4.43 -17.39 -37.25
C GLY A 42 5.64 -18.30 -37.00
N ARG A 43 6.12 -18.93 -38.07
CA ARG A 43 7.34 -19.74 -38.10
C ARG A 43 8.33 -19.13 -39.09
N GLY A 44 9.61 -19.24 -38.77
CA GLY A 44 10.71 -18.70 -39.57
C GLY A 44 12.01 -18.79 -38.80
N ASP A 45 13.04 -18.12 -39.31
CA ASP A 45 14.23 -17.82 -38.53
C ASP A 45 13.88 -16.93 -37.33
N LEU A 46 14.74 -16.97 -36.31
CA LEU A 46 14.50 -16.28 -35.03
C LEU A 46 14.32 -14.77 -35.22
N GLU A 47 15.09 -14.17 -36.13
CA GLU A 47 15.04 -12.74 -36.44
C GLU A 47 13.65 -12.34 -36.97
N THR A 48 13.17 -13.06 -38.00
CA THR A 48 11.82 -12.89 -38.54
C THR A 48 10.73 -13.11 -37.49
N VAL A 49 10.91 -14.11 -36.62
CA VAL A 49 9.92 -14.45 -35.58
C VAL A 49 9.87 -13.38 -34.48
N VAL A 50 11.01 -12.85 -34.04
CA VAL A 50 11.07 -11.75 -33.05
C VAL A 50 10.45 -10.49 -33.63
N PHE A 51 10.74 -10.17 -34.89
CA PHE A 51 10.11 -9.03 -35.57
C PHE A 51 8.58 -9.16 -35.57
N ASN A 52 8.06 -10.29 -36.06
CA ASN A 52 6.62 -10.55 -36.10
C ASN A 52 5.98 -10.61 -34.71
N LEU A 53 6.72 -11.04 -33.69
CA LEU A 53 6.26 -11.05 -32.29
C LEU A 53 6.00 -9.63 -31.79
N ILE A 54 6.90 -8.70 -32.05
CA ILE A 54 6.74 -7.28 -31.69
C ILE A 54 5.55 -6.68 -32.44
N ASP A 55 5.48 -6.90 -33.76
CA ASP A 55 4.39 -6.42 -34.63
C ASP A 55 3.02 -6.93 -34.17
N SER A 56 2.91 -8.22 -33.87
CA SER A 56 1.68 -8.83 -33.35
C SER A 56 1.34 -8.33 -31.95
N ALA A 57 2.35 -8.11 -31.09
CA ALA A 57 2.13 -7.59 -29.75
C ALA A 57 1.62 -6.14 -29.81
N GLU A 58 2.14 -5.30 -30.71
CA GLU A 58 1.64 -3.94 -30.89
C GLU A 58 0.21 -3.92 -31.41
N ARG A 59 -0.09 -4.66 -32.49
CA ARG A 59 -1.45 -4.72 -33.08
C ARG A 59 -2.51 -5.23 -32.11
N ARG A 60 -2.13 -6.10 -31.18
CA ARG A 60 -3.03 -6.72 -30.20
C ARG A 60 -3.00 -6.05 -28.82
N GLY A 61 -2.29 -4.93 -28.68
CA GLY A 61 -2.17 -4.21 -27.40
C GLY A 61 -1.40 -4.97 -26.31
N LYS A 62 -0.61 -5.99 -26.67
CA LYS A 62 0.20 -6.82 -25.76
C LYS A 62 1.67 -6.41 -25.67
N LEU A 63 2.03 -5.25 -26.22
CA LEU A 63 3.42 -4.79 -26.29
C LEU A 63 4.07 -4.61 -24.91
N GLN A 64 3.31 -4.08 -23.95
CA GLN A 64 3.77 -3.97 -22.55
C GLN A 64 4.00 -5.35 -21.93
N SER A 65 3.05 -6.27 -22.10
CA SER A 65 3.17 -7.66 -21.60
C SER A 65 4.37 -8.39 -22.22
N LEU A 66 4.68 -8.12 -23.50
CA LEU A 66 5.88 -8.65 -24.15
C LEU A 66 7.15 -8.15 -23.47
N ILE A 67 7.29 -6.84 -23.27
CA ILE A 67 8.50 -6.23 -22.70
C ILE A 67 8.70 -6.67 -21.24
N VAL A 68 7.63 -6.63 -20.42
CA VAL A 68 7.68 -7.07 -19.01
C VAL A 68 7.99 -8.55 -18.92
N GLY A 69 7.24 -9.37 -19.66
CA GLY A 69 7.39 -10.82 -19.64
C GLY A 69 8.79 -11.27 -20.08
N ALA A 70 9.32 -10.63 -21.12
CA ALA A 70 10.68 -10.86 -21.57
C ALA A 70 11.70 -10.54 -20.47
N TYR A 71 11.60 -9.37 -19.83
CA TYR A 71 12.54 -8.96 -18.77
C TYR A 71 12.47 -9.87 -17.55
N GLU A 72 11.28 -10.22 -17.07
CA GLU A 72 11.13 -11.09 -15.89
C GLU A 72 11.70 -12.49 -16.08
N LYS A 73 11.63 -13.01 -17.31
CA LYS A 73 12.16 -14.35 -17.62
C LYS A 73 13.68 -14.32 -17.82
N ASN A 74 14.27 -13.17 -18.12
CA ASN A 74 15.72 -12.98 -18.23
C ASN A 74 16.18 -11.63 -17.63
N PRO A 75 16.08 -11.44 -16.30
CA PRO A 75 16.28 -10.13 -15.65
C PRO A 75 17.74 -9.69 -15.58
N ASP A 76 18.66 -10.65 -15.71
CA ASP A 76 20.10 -10.40 -15.71
C ASP A 76 20.65 -10.03 -17.09
N ASN A 77 19.82 -10.12 -18.15
CA ASN A 77 20.22 -9.68 -19.48
C ASN A 77 20.39 -8.14 -19.51
N PRO A 78 21.59 -7.62 -19.83
CA PRO A 78 21.88 -6.19 -19.71
C PRO A 78 21.13 -5.34 -20.74
N GLU A 79 20.93 -5.85 -21.95
CA GLU A 79 20.24 -5.15 -23.04
C GLU A 79 18.76 -5.00 -22.74
N LEU A 80 18.13 -6.08 -22.29
CA LEU A 80 16.74 -6.10 -21.90
C LEU A 80 16.50 -5.23 -20.66
N LYS A 81 17.42 -5.27 -19.68
CA LYS A 81 17.39 -4.38 -18.50
C LYS A 81 17.51 -2.91 -18.88
N ARG A 82 18.41 -2.57 -19.81
CA ARG A 82 18.62 -1.22 -20.31
C ARG A 82 17.38 -0.72 -21.03
N PHE A 83 16.88 -1.51 -21.98
CA PHE A 83 15.69 -1.19 -22.76
C PHE A 83 14.47 -1.02 -21.85
N TYR A 84 14.26 -1.96 -20.93
CA TYR A 84 13.23 -1.90 -19.91
C TYR A 84 13.32 -0.61 -19.09
N LYS A 85 14.50 -0.21 -18.61
CA LYS A 85 14.63 1.06 -17.87
C LYS A 85 14.31 2.28 -18.74
N THR A 86 14.81 2.34 -19.97
CA THR A 86 14.60 3.48 -20.89
C THR A 86 13.14 3.66 -21.26
N VAL A 87 12.51 2.61 -21.78
CA VAL A 87 11.11 2.65 -22.21
C VAL A 87 10.20 3.00 -21.05
N PHE A 88 10.40 2.41 -19.87
CA PHE A 88 9.55 2.74 -18.72
C PHE A 88 9.78 4.15 -18.15
N THR A 89 10.98 4.72 -18.30
CA THR A 89 11.25 6.13 -17.96
C THR A 89 10.57 7.09 -18.95
N ASP A 90 10.66 6.78 -20.24
CA ASP A 90 10.08 7.59 -21.32
C ASP A 90 8.55 7.49 -21.34
N PHE A 91 7.97 6.31 -21.08
CA PHE A 91 6.52 6.16 -20.92
C PHE A 91 6.01 6.87 -19.67
N LYS A 92 6.78 6.85 -18.57
CA LYS A 92 6.44 7.65 -17.38
C LYS A 92 6.43 9.15 -17.74
N GLN A 93 7.38 9.65 -18.53
CA GLN A 93 7.39 11.05 -18.99
C GLN A 93 6.30 11.38 -20.02
N ARG A 94 6.00 10.49 -20.97
CA ARG A 94 4.95 10.72 -21.99
C ARG A 94 3.55 10.61 -21.40
N ALA A 95 3.32 9.71 -20.43
CA ALA A 95 2.06 9.60 -19.70
C ALA A 95 1.80 10.79 -18.75
N ILE A 96 2.87 11.49 -18.32
CA ILE A 96 2.75 12.74 -17.53
C ILE A 96 2.16 13.89 -18.35
N LEU A 97 2.26 13.87 -19.68
CA LEU A 97 1.74 14.94 -20.54
C LEU A 97 0.26 14.77 -20.92
N ASP A 98 -0.28 13.56 -20.87
CA ASP A 98 -1.64 13.24 -21.35
C ASP A 98 -2.61 12.77 -20.27
N SER A 99 -2.23 12.77 -18.98
CA SER A 99 -3.16 12.35 -17.92
C SER A 99 -2.97 13.11 -16.59
N ASP A 100 -4.02 13.80 -16.16
CA ASP A 100 -4.24 14.27 -14.78
C ASP A 100 -4.50 13.10 -13.81
N THR A 101 -3.73 12.01 -13.90
CA THR A 101 -3.82 10.86 -12.98
C THR A 101 -2.52 10.63 -12.23
N VAL A 102 -2.51 11.19 -11.01
CA VAL A 102 -1.83 10.73 -9.79
C VAL A 102 -0.46 10.07 -10.03
N GLN A 103 0.60 10.88 -9.93
CA GLN A 103 1.91 10.37 -9.53
C GLN A 103 1.73 9.57 -8.22
N SER A 104 1.79 8.24 -8.28
CA SER A 104 1.97 7.43 -7.07
C SER A 104 3.35 7.75 -6.50
N LYS A 105 3.38 8.62 -5.50
CA LYS A 105 4.59 8.94 -4.73
C LYS A 105 4.85 7.82 -3.72
N ASP A 106 6.14 7.62 -3.43
CA ASP A 106 6.59 6.74 -2.35
C ASP A 106 6.32 7.41 -1.00
N PHE A 107 5.84 6.65 -0.03
CA PHE A 107 5.54 7.13 1.32
C PHE A 107 5.98 6.12 2.37
N GLY A 108 6.51 6.59 3.51
CA GLY A 108 6.97 5.75 4.61
C GLY A 108 8.31 5.04 4.34
N PRO A 109 8.70 4.07 5.18
CA PRO A 109 9.96 3.30 5.05
C PRO A 109 10.07 2.47 3.77
N ASP A 110 11.30 2.04 3.43
CA ASP A 110 11.52 1.16 2.28
C ASP A 110 10.91 -0.22 2.49
N ILE A 111 10.35 -0.78 1.42
CA ILE A 111 9.67 -2.08 1.41
C ILE A 111 10.56 -3.13 0.74
N ASP A 112 10.88 -4.18 1.48
CA ASP A 112 11.42 -5.43 0.94
C ASP A 112 10.25 -6.27 0.40
N TRP A 113 9.85 -5.97 -0.85
CA TRP A 113 8.70 -6.64 -1.47
C TRP A 113 9.01 -8.11 -1.75
N ARG A 114 8.22 -8.99 -1.14
CA ARG A 114 8.36 -10.46 -1.24
C ARG A 114 7.21 -11.13 -1.98
N GLY A 115 6.13 -10.38 -2.19
CA GLY A 115 4.99 -10.80 -3.00
C GLY A 115 5.29 -10.85 -4.50
N LYS A 116 4.27 -11.22 -5.27
CA LYS A 116 4.34 -11.35 -6.73
C LYS A 116 4.63 -10.00 -7.40
N THR A 117 5.36 -10.01 -8.51
CA THR A 117 5.93 -8.81 -9.14
C THR A 117 5.30 -8.46 -10.49
N ASP A 118 4.39 -9.27 -10.99
CA ASP A 118 3.74 -9.05 -12.27
C ASP A 118 2.34 -8.45 -12.09
N GLU A 119 2.01 -7.48 -12.94
CA GLU A 119 0.73 -6.75 -12.90
C GLU A 119 -0.47 -7.70 -13.09
N ILE A 120 -0.32 -8.75 -13.89
CA ILE A 120 -1.36 -9.74 -14.18
C ILE A 120 -1.68 -10.57 -12.93
N GLU A 121 -0.68 -11.00 -12.15
CA GLU A 121 -0.97 -11.69 -10.89
C GLU A 121 -1.51 -10.74 -9.81
N LEU A 122 -1.12 -9.47 -9.81
CA LEU A 122 -1.70 -8.47 -8.89
C LEU A 122 -3.13 -8.08 -9.25
N GLU A 123 -3.50 -8.10 -10.53
CA GLU A 123 -4.88 -7.96 -10.97
C GLU A 123 -5.78 -9.07 -10.44
N ARG A 124 -5.24 -10.27 -10.14
CA ARG A 124 -6.02 -11.35 -9.52
C ARG A 124 -6.52 -11.00 -8.12
N PHE A 125 -5.84 -10.09 -7.43
CA PHE A 125 -6.20 -9.61 -6.09
C PHE A 125 -7.04 -8.32 -6.13
N LYS A 126 -7.49 -7.89 -7.32
CA LYS A 126 -8.36 -6.72 -7.51
C LYS A 126 -9.82 -7.14 -7.69
N ASN A 127 -10.21 -8.33 -7.25
CA ASN A 127 -11.60 -8.73 -7.35
C ASN A 127 -12.43 -7.76 -6.50
N GLN A 128 -13.48 -7.23 -7.11
CA GLN A 128 -14.49 -6.47 -6.39
C GLN A 128 -15.64 -7.43 -6.10
N LEU A 129 -16.14 -7.40 -4.86
CA LEU A 129 -17.41 -8.04 -4.57
C LEU A 129 -18.51 -7.35 -5.38
N ASP A 130 -19.39 -8.16 -5.97
CA ASP A 130 -20.59 -7.65 -6.64
C ASP A 130 -21.52 -6.93 -5.64
N TRP A 131 -21.47 -7.36 -4.36
CA TRP A 131 -22.37 -6.89 -3.31
C TRP A 131 -21.65 -6.77 -1.98
N TYR A 132 -21.97 -5.71 -1.23
CA TYR A 132 -21.64 -5.58 0.19
C TYR A 132 -22.93 -5.66 1.00
N ASP A 133 -22.95 -6.48 2.03
CA ASP A 133 -24.06 -6.49 2.98
C ASP A 133 -24.10 -5.19 3.80
N VAL A 134 -25.30 -4.75 4.18
CA VAL A 134 -25.49 -3.56 5.01
C VAL A 134 -24.80 -3.73 6.38
N GLY A 135 -24.75 -4.96 6.91
CA GLY A 135 -24.02 -5.27 8.13
C GLY A 135 -22.52 -4.99 8.00
N PHE A 136 -21.92 -5.19 6.82
CA PHE A 136 -20.53 -4.82 6.57
C PHE A 136 -20.35 -3.30 6.64
N LEU A 137 -21.22 -2.53 6.00
CA LEU A 137 -21.16 -1.06 6.07
C LEU A 137 -21.34 -0.54 7.49
N GLN A 138 -22.25 -1.14 8.27
CA GLN A 138 -22.44 -0.81 9.69
C GLN A 138 -21.16 -1.07 10.50
N ARG A 139 -20.46 -2.19 10.25
CA ARG A 139 -19.17 -2.48 10.89
C ARG A 139 -18.12 -1.41 10.54
N ILE A 140 -17.98 -1.07 9.26
CA ILE A 140 -17.05 -0.02 8.82
C ILE A 140 -17.34 1.32 9.54
N ILE A 141 -18.61 1.71 9.63
CA ILE A 141 -19.02 2.95 10.32
C ILE A 141 -18.65 2.89 11.82
N GLU A 142 -18.85 1.76 12.48
CA GLU A 142 -18.47 1.60 13.89
C GLU A 142 -16.95 1.68 14.07
N GLN A 143 -16.17 1.04 13.20
CA GLN A 143 -14.71 1.08 13.24
C GLN A 143 -14.16 2.48 12.96
N ALA A 144 -14.77 3.22 12.05
CA ALA A 144 -14.38 4.59 11.71
C ALA A 144 -14.38 5.53 12.91
N LYS A 145 -15.19 5.25 13.94
CA LYS A 145 -15.18 6.01 15.20
C LYS A 145 -13.88 5.89 15.97
N SER A 146 -13.15 4.78 15.82
CA SER A 146 -11.85 4.54 16.48
C SER A 146 -10.68 5.22 15.76
N VAL A 147 -10.89 5.72 14.54
CA VAL A 147 -9.83 6.25 13.69
C VAL A 147 -9.79 7.78 13.78
N CYS A 148 -8.60 8.33 13.88
CA CYS A 148 -8.38 9.78 13.92
C CYS A 148 -7.38 10.25 12.87
N ARG A 149 -7.54 11.49 12.41
CA ARG A 149 -6.49 12.21 11.70
C ARG A 149 -5.47 12.73 12.70
N VAL A 150 -4.21 12.42 12.43
CA VAL A 150 -3.06 12.84 13.23
C VAL A 150 -2.44 14.04 12.53
N ASP A 151 -2.51 15.21 13.16
CA ASP A 151 -1.92 16.45 12.61
C ASP A 151 -0.71 16.84 13.45
N LEU A 152 0.41 17.12 12.77
CA LEU A 152 1.61 17.76 13.32
C LEU A 152 1.80 19.11 12.61
N PRO A 153 1.12 20.19 13.09
CA PRO A 153 1.06 21.46 12.39
C PRO A 153 2.43 22.09 12.13
N ASP A 154 3.33 22.01 13.11
CA ASP A 154 4.67 22.61 13.02
C ASP A 154 5.55 21.98 11.93
N LEU A 155 5.27 20.71 11.59
CA LEU A 155 5.97 19.98 10.54
C LEU A 155 5.18 19.95 9.23
N ASN A 156 3.95 20.48 9.22
CA ASN A 156 3.00 20.35 8.12
C ASN A 156 2.84 18.87 7.68
N ILE A 157 2.80 17.96 8.67
CA ILE A 157 2.59 16.52 8.46
C ILE A 157 1.17 16.16 8.90
N THR A 158 0.49 15.41 8.04
CA THR A 158 -0.75 14.72 8.39
C THR A 158 -0.52 13.22 8.29
N ALA A 159 -1.22 12.46 9.12
CA ALA A 159 -1.16 11.01 9.21
C ALA A 159 -2.49 10.46 9.74
N THR A 160 -2.56 9.14 9.92
CA THR A 160 -3.70 8.46 10.51
C THR A 160 -3.29 7.79 11.82
N GLY A 161 -4.23 7.64 12.75
CA GLY A 161 -4.05 6.88 13.96
C GLY A 161 -5.32 6.12 14.34
N VAL A 162 -5.18 5.13 15.22
CA VAL A 162 -6.28 4.29 15.69
C VAL A 162 -6.25 4.18 17.20
N LEU A 163 -7.40 4.44 17.84
CA LEU A 163 -7.62 4.18 19.25
C LEU A 163 -7.69 2.68 19.49
N VAL A 164 -6.79 2.13 20.30
CA VAL A 164 -6.68 0.68 20.57
C VAL A 164 -7.00 0.30 22.01
N ALA A 165 -7.15 1.30 22.88
CA ALA A 165 -7.65 1.16 24.24
C ALA A 165 -8.19 2.52 24.71
N ASN A 166 -8.76 2.61 25.91
CA ASN A 166 -9.52 3.78 26.40
C ASN A 166 -8.83 5.15 26.21
N LYS A 167 -7.50 5.21 26.22
CA LYS A 167 -6.76 6.46 26.02
C LYS A 167 -5.49 6.28 25.21
N TYR A 168 -5.39 5.18 24.47
CA TYR A 168 -4.17 4.84 23.75
C TYR A 168 -4.40 4.79 22.25
N VAL A 169 -3.68 5.62 21.53
CA VAL A 169 -3.72 5.71 20.07
C VAL A 169 -2.42 5.18 19.49
N LEU A 170 -2.52 4.29 18.51
CA LEU A 170 -1.40 3.86 17.69
C LEU A 170 -1.31 4.70 16.41
N THR A 171 -0.09 5.05 16.04
CA THR A 171 0.30 5.52 14.70
C THR A 171 1.73 5.04 14.43
N ASN A 172 2.32 5.39 13.28
CA ASN A 172 3.69 4.98 13.00
C ASN A 172 4.72 5.83 13.74
N TYR A 173 5.86 5.23 14.06
CA TYR A 173 6.99 5.93 14.65
C TYR A 173 7.53 7.00 13.70
N HIS A 174 7.65 6.68 12.41
CA HIS A 174 8.19 7.62 11.42
C HIS A 174 7.35 8.90 11.25
N VAL A 175 6.08 8.89 11.64
CA VAL A 175 5.22 10.09 11.61
C VAL A 175 5.73 11.15 12.58
N LEU A 176 6.21 10.73 13.75
CA LEU A 176 6.76 11.64 14.76
C LEU A 176 8.29 11.76 14.69
N LYS A 177 8.97 10.84 14.00
CA LYS A 177 10.42 10.89 13.79
C LYS A 177 10.77 10.39 12.40
N SER A 178 10.65 11.27 11.42
CA SER A 178 10.97 10.97 10.02
C SER A 178 12.50 10.95 9.80
N ASN A 179 13.23 11.73 10.58
CA ASN A 179 14.67 11.94 10.43
C ASN A 179 15.41 11.75 11.76
N ASP A 180 16.71 11.46 11.72
CA ASP A 180 17.52 11.31 12.94
C ASP A 180 17.57 12.59 13.80
N ASN A 181 17.43 13.76 13.16
CA ASN A 181 17.38 15.07 13.83
C ASN A 181 16.04 15.37 14.51
N ASP A 182 14.97 14.66 14.18
CA ASP A 182 13.65 14.91 14.78
C ASP A 182 13.63 14.45 16.23
N ASP A 183 13.02 15.23 17.12
CA ASP A 183 12.81 14.83 18.50
C ASP A 183 11.38 14.30 18.68
N LEU A 184 11.29 12.99 18.95
CA LEU A 184 10.02 12.30 19.14
C LEU A 184 9.17 12.92 20.25
N GLN A 185 9.79 13.37 21.35
CA GLN A 185 9.10 13.95 22.50
C GLN A 185 8.64 15.38 22.21
N VAL A 186 9.43 16.17 21.47
CA VAL A 186 9.04 17.50 21.02
C VAL A 186 7.84 17.40 20.07
N ASN A 187 7.92 16.54 19.07
CA ASN A 187 6.86 16.36 18.08
C ASN A 187 5.55 15.87 18.71
N ALA A 188 5.64 14.99 19.72
CA ALA A 188 4.48 14.53 20.48
C ALA A 188 3.75 15.65 21.25
N LYS A 189 4.41 16.76 21.63
CA LYS A 189 3.75 17.85 22.37
C LYS A 189 2.77 18.65 21.52
N ASN A 190 3.05 18.77 20.22
CA ASN A 190 2.30 19.65 19.32
C ASN A 190 1.30 18.90 18.42
N ILE A 191 1.22 17.59 18.58
CA ILE A 191 0.28 16.75 17.85
C ILE A 191 -1.17 17.07 18.21
N ARG A 192 -2.06 16.86 17.24
CA ARG A 192 -3.52 16.89 17.40
C ARG A 192 -4.10 15.61 16.86
N LEU A 193 -5.02 15.02 17.63
CA LEU A 193 -5.74 13.81 17.26
C LEU A 193 -7.20 14.18 17.03
N ASN A 194 -7.63 14.17 15.78
CA ASN A 194 -8.95 14.65 15.37
C ASN A 194 -9.84 13.44 15.00
N PHE A 195 -10.86 13.20 15.81
CA PHE A 195 -11.82 12.12 15.59
C PHE A 195 -13.06 12.64 14.86
N GLY A 196 -13.64 11.80 14.01
CA GLY A 196 -14.86 12.14 13.28
C GLY A 196 -14.64 13.14 12.14
N CYS A 197 -13.48 13.09 11.48
CA CYS A 197 -13.20 13.84 10.25
C CYS A 197 -13.85 13.13 9.04
N PHE A 198 -15.16 13.26 8.86
CA PHE A 198 -15.94 12.62 7.79
C PHE A 198 -16.31 13.61 6.70
N GLY A 199 -16.41 13.13 5.46
CA GLY A 199 -16.90 13.93 4.34
C GLY A 199 -18.41 14.14 4.42
N LEU A 200 -18.85 15.33 4.01
CA LEU A 200 -20.24 15.70 3.80
C LEU A 200 -20.56 15.79 2.30
N ASP A 201 -21.84 15.69 1.94
CA ASP A 201 -22.29 15.70 0.54
C ASP A 201 -21.93 16.98 -0.23
N ASN A 202 -21.67 18.08 0.49
CA ASN A 202 -21.25 19.35 -0.08
C ASN A 202 -19.71 19.47 -0.26
N GLY A 203 -18.97 18.39 -0.04
CA GLY A 203 -17.50 18.36 -0.11
C GLY A 203 -16.78 18.92 1.13
N GLN A 204 -17.52 19.37 2.15
CA GLN A 204 -16.94 19.83 3.42
C GLN A 204 -16.68 18.65 4.37
N GLU A 205 -15.96 18.92 5.46
CA GLU A 205 -15.70 17.96 6.53
C GLU A 205 -16.61 18.24 7.74
N THR A 206 -17.05 17.19 8.44
CA THR A 206 -17.73 17.31 9.73
C THR A 206 -16.87 18.01 10.78
N SER A 207 -17.52 18.61 11.78
CA SER A 207 -16.78 19.16 12.93
C SER A 207 -16.13 18.02 13.72
N SER A 208 -14.80 17.98 13.73
CA SER A 208 -14.03 16.94 14.40
C SER A 208 -13.85 17.24 15.89
N LYS A 209 -13.74 16.18 16.70
CA LYS A 209 -13.36 16.26 18.11
C LYS A 209 -11.83 16.18 18.20
N SER A 210 -11.18 17.30 18.50
CA SER A 210 -9.72 17.41 18.57
C SER A 210 -9.22 17.26 20.00
N PHE A 211 -8.21 16.40 20.19
CA PHE A 211 -7.59 16.14 21.49
C PHE A 211 -6.07 16.29 21.42
N ARG A 212 -5.49 16.60 22.58
CA ARG A 212 -4.04 16.60 22.79
C ARG A 212 -3.58 15.32 23.47
N LEU A 213 -2.26 15.15 23.55
CA LEU A 213 -1.67 14.10 24.36
C LEU A 213 -1.55 14.52 25.82
N ASN A 214 -1.41 13.51 26.70
CA ASN A 214 -1.09 13.71 28.09
C ASN A 214 0.20 14.54 28.24
N SER A 215 0.16 15.58 29.06
CA SER A 215 1.27 16.54 29.20
C SER A 215 2.51 15.97 29.90
N GLN A 216 2.35 14.95 30.74
CA GLN A 216 3.44 14.33 31.49
C GLN A 216 4.02 13.12 30.77
N LYS A 217 3.15 12.27 30.20
CA LYS A 217 3.54 11.02 29.56
C LYS A 217 2.82 10.85 28.21
N PRO A 218 3.19 11.65 27.18
CA PRO A 218 2.52 11.61 25.88
C PRO A 218 2.80 10.32 25.11
N ILE A 219 3.95 9.68 25.33
CA ILE A 219 4.36 8.43 24.67
C ILE A 219 4.52 7.33 25.73
N LEU A 220 3.81 6.22 25.56
CA LEU A 220 3.94 5.05 26.46
C LEU A 220 5.03 4.09 26.01
N ALA A 221 5.06 3.82 24.72
CA ALA A 221 5.95 2.85 24.09
C ALA A 221 6.08 3.20 22.61
N PHE A 222 7.19 2.77 22.01
CA PHE A 222 7.41 2.88 20.57
C PHE A 222 8.35 1.78 20.12
N SER A 223 8.38 1.51 18.83
CA SER A 223 9.39 0.68 18.16
C SER A 223 9.86 1.41 16.90
N PRO A 224 11.18 1.60 16.70
CA PRO A 224 11.71 2.31 15.54
C PRO A 224 11.38 1.64 14.20
N VAL A 225 11.62 2.37 13.11
CA VAL A 225 11.41 1.91 11.72
C VAL A 225 12.09 0.58 11.41
N LYS A 226 13.29 0.34 11.94
CA LYS A 226 14.07 -0.89 11.71
C LYS A 226 13.49 -2.13 12.40
N GLU A 227 12.46 -1.95 13.23
CA GLU A 227 11.77 -3.00 13.97
C GLU A 227 10.30 -3.04 13.55
N LEU A 228 9.39 -2.36 14.28
CA LEU A 228 7.94 -2.44 14.08
C LEU A 228 7.27 -1.09 13.78
N ASP A 229 8.03 -0.01 13.62
CA ASP A 229 7.56 1.31 13.17
C ASP A 229 6.22 1.79 13.79
N TYR A 230 6.12 1.74 15.11
CA TYR A 230 4.90 2.18 15.81
C TYR A 230 5.23 3.10 16.98
N VAL A 231 4.28 3.96 17.34
CA VAL A 231 4.27 4.71 18.58
C VAL A 231 2.89 4.61 19.23
N LEU A 232 2.88 4.33 20.54
CA LEU A 232 1.68 4.30 21.37
C LEU A 232 1.58 5.60 22.16
N LEU A 233 0.61 6.42 21.79
CA LEU A 233 0.38 7.75 22.33
C LEU A 233 -0.70 7.71 23.42
N GLN A 234 -0.53 8.52 24.46
CA GLN A 234 -1.54 8.71 25.51
C GLN A 234 -2.34 9.98 25.24
N LEU A 235 -3.65 9.84 25.08
CA LEU A 235 -4.57 10.97 25.07
C LEU A 235 -4.61 11.67 26.44
N GLU A 236 -4.93 12.96 26.43
CA GLU A 236 -5.19 13.74 27.63
C GLU A 236 -6.39 13.19 28.44
N ASP A 237 -6.42 13.43 29.75
CA ASP A 237 -7.43 12.82 30.62
C ASP A 237 -8.86 13.28 30.29
N ALA A 238 -9.03 14.47 29.70
CA ALA A 238 -10.32 14.96 29.23
C ALA A 238 -10.99 14.03 28.21
N PHE A 239 -10.20 13.23 27.46
CA PHE A 239 -10.74 12.24 26.52
C PHE A 239 -11.60 11.17 27.22
N THR A 240 -11.28 10.82 28.47
CA THR A 240 -12.04 9.79 29.23
C THR A 240 -13.50 10.18 29.48
N GLN A 241 -13.83 11.49 29.47
CA GLN A 241 -15.21 11.96 29.58
C GLN A 241 -16.00 11.70 28.29
N VAL A 242 -15.33 11.68 27.14
CA VAL A 242 -15.94 11.46 25.82
C VAL A 242 -16.26 9.98 25.58
N LEU A 243 -15.49 9.06 26.21
CA LEU A 243 -15.83 7.63 26.22
C LEU A 243 -17.16 7.32 26.92
N ASN A 244 -17.69 8.23 27.73
CA ASN A 244 -18.88 8.00 28.56
C ASN A 244 -20.11 8.79 28.10
N SER A 245 -20.02 9.55 27.00
CA SER A 245 -21.12 10.38 26.49
C SER A 245 -22.01 9.62 25.50
N GLU A 246 -23.33 9.66 25.67
CA GLU A 246 -24.30 8.92 24.85
C GLU A 246 -24.30 9.31 23.35
N ASP A 247 -23.83 10.51 22.99
CA ASP A 247 -23.90 11.11 21.62
C ASP A 247 -22.86 10.58 20.60
N GLY A 248 -22.51 9.30 20.68
CA GLY A 248 -21.58 8.66 19.74
C GLY A 248 -20.22 8.38 20.35
N LEU A 249 -20.22 7.42 21.28
CA LEU A 249 -19.04 6.82 21.91
C LEU A 249 -17.94 6.57 20.85
N ILE A 250 -16.84 7.31 20.93
CA ILE A 250 -15.58 6.88 20.32
C ILE A 250 -15.21 5.60 21.08
N LYS A 251 -15.05 4.48 20.37
CA LYS A 251 -14.68 3.21 20.99
C LYS A 251 -13.32 2.76 20.48
N PRO A 252 -12.51 2.10 21.33
CA PRO A 252 -11.31 1.43 20.87
C PRO A 252 -11.62 0.40 19.79
N ALA A 253 -10.74 0.28 18.81
CA ALA A 253 -10.75 -0.79 17.83
C ALA A 253 -10.63 -2.14 18.54
N GLN A 254 -11.53 -3.06 18.22
CA GLN A 254 -11.36 -4.45 18.60
C GLN A 254 -10.21 -5.05 17.79
N HIS A 255 -9.43 -5.90 18.41
CA HIS A 255 -8.29 -6.57 17.80
C HIS A 255 -8.40 -8.06 17.99
N SER A 256 -7.77 -8.81 17.11
CA SER A 256 -7.78 -10.26 17.12
C SER A 256 -6.38 -10.82 17.00
N SER A 257 -6.20 -12.04 17.52
CA SER A 257 -4.98 -12.83 17.33
C SER A 257 -5.09 -13.82 16.18
N ILE A 258 -6.15 -13.71 15.36
CA ILE A 258 -6.33 -14.53 14.16
C ILE A 258 -5.15 -14.29 13.20
N ALA A 259 -4.58 -15.40 12.73
CA ALA A 259 -3.53 -15.37 11.72
C ALA A 259 -4.13 -15.00 10.36
N LEU A 260 -3.53 -14.01 9.70
CA LEU A 260 -3.85 -13.65 8.32
C LEU A 260 -3.26 -14.66 7.34
N CYS A 261 -3.94 -14.86 6.23
CA CYS A 261 -3.49 -15.65 5.09
C CYS A 261 -3.40 -14.78 3.82
N GLU A 262 -2.65 -15.26 2.83
CA GLU A 262 -2.75 -14.71 1.48
C GLU A 262 -4.19 -14.86 0.95
N SER A 263 -4.62 -13.88 0.15
CA SER A 263 -5.98 -13.76 -0.38
C SER A 263 -7.07 -13.50 0.67
N ASP A 264 -6.73 -13.23 1.93
CA ASP A 264 -7.70 -12.69 2.89
C ASP A 264 -8.09 -11.24 2.51
N GLY A 265 -9.33 -10.87 2.86
CA GLY A 265 -9.82 -9.52 2.74
C GLY A 265 -9.20 -8.56 3.75
N ILE A 266 -8.97 -7.32 3.33
CA ILE A 266 -8.40 -6.27 4.17
C ILE A 266 -9.03 -4.92 3.84
N ASN A 267 -9.41 -4.18 4.89
CA ASN A 267 -10.10 -2.91 4.81
C ASN A 267 -9.26 -1.83 5.50
N ILE A 268 -9.05 -0.68 4.85
CA ILE A 268 -8.21 0.39 5.38
C ILE A 268 -9.03 1.67 5.50
N LEU A 269 -9.16 2.17 6.72
CA LEU A 269 -9.74 3.46 7.05
C LEU A 269 -8.61 4.47 7.27
N GLN A 270 -8.64 5.57 6.53
CA GLN A 270 -7.45 6.42 6.34
C GLN A 270 -7.79 7.87 6.05
N HIS A 271 -6.83 8.77 6.31
CA HIS A 271 -6.88 10.19 5.95
C HIS A 271 -5.88 10.51 4.84
N PRO A 272 -6.14 10.06 3.60
CA PRO A 272 -5.24 10.30 2.48
C PRO A 272 -5.12 11.81 2.21
N ASN A 273 -3.90 12.28 2.01
CA ASN A 273 -3.49 13.67 1.88
C ASN A 273 -3.94 14.58 3.05
N GLY A 274 -4.27 14.00 4.21
CA GLY A 274 -4.86 14.73 5.33
C GLY A 274 -6.33 15.12 5.12
N GLU A 275 -7.00 14.60 4.10
CA GLU A 275 -8.40 14.88 3.81
C GLU A 275 -9.36 14.16 4.78
N SER A 276 -10.66 14.38 4.58
CA SER A 276 -11.70 13.60 5.24
C SER A 276 -11.52 12.10 5.02
N MET A 277 -11.93 11.31 6.01
CA MET A 277 -11.69 9.87 6.04
C MET A 277 -12.19 9.18 4.78
N LYS A 278 -11.35 8.31 4.21
CA LYS A 278 -11.67 7.45 3.08
C LYS A 278 -11.50 5.99 3.46
N LEU A 279 -12.24 5.14 2.76
CA LEU A 279 -12.20 3.69 2.92
C LEU A 279 -11.59 3.06 1.65
N SER A 280 -10.62 2.16 1.83
CA SER A 280 -10.18 1.23 0.78
C SER A 280 -10.56 -0.19 1.17
N ILE A 281 -11.37 -0.84 0.35
CA ILE A 281 -11.84 -2.24 0.55
C ILE A 281 -11.14 -3.14 -0.45
N SER A 282 -10.81 -4.36 -0.01
CA SER A 282 -10.50 -5.48 -0.90
C SER A 282 -10.89 -6.79 -0.21
N CYS A 283 -11.50 -7.72 -0.95
CA CYS A 283 -11.91 -9.04 -0.43
C CYS A 283 -10.79 -10.08 -0.50
N ASP A 284 -9.73 -9.82 -1.28
CA ASP A 284 -8.58 -10.69 -1.45
C ASP A 284 -7.26 -9.91 -1.44
N GLY A 285 -7.24 -8.74 -0.82
CA GLY A 285 -6.16 -7.75 -1.01
C GLY A 285 -4.81 -8.14 -0.43
N ILE A 286 -4.74 -9.15 0.44
CA ILE A 286 -3.49 -9.63 1.04
C ILE A 286 -2.71 -10.49 0.05
N THR A 287 -1.49 -10.06 -0.23
CA THR A 287 -0.56 -10.71 -1.19
C THR A 287 0.57 -11.49 -0.52
N GLY A 288 0.78 -11.31 0.79
CA GLY A 288 1.82 -11.99 1.54
C GLY A 288 1.74 -11.67 3.03
N VAL A 289 1.99 -12.68 3.87
CA VAL A 289 2.00 -12.54 5.33
C VAL A 289 3.31 -13.11 5.87
N TYR A 290 4.04 -12.32 6.66
CA TYR A 290 5.38 -12.66 7.16
C TYR A 290 5.45 -12.50 8.68
N PRO A 291 4.87 -13.44 9.47
CA PRO A 291 4.77 -13.32 10.93
C PRO A 291 6.13 -13.18 11.63
N ASN A 292 7.17 -13.85 11.13
CA ASN A 292 8.52 -13.80 11.73
C ASN A 292 9.15 -12.40 11.68
N SER A 293 8.84 -11.61 10.65
CA SER A 293 9.26 -10.21 10.54
C SER A 293 8.17 -9.23 10.99
N GLY A 294 6.98 -9.72 11.36
CA GLY A 294 5.86 -8.88 11.75
C GLY A 294 5.23 -8.07 10.60
N LEU A 295 5.35 -8.54 9.36
CA LEU A 295 4.94 -7.79 8.16
C LEU A 295 3.76 -8.44 7.44
N VAL A 296 2.96 -7.62 6.77
CA VAL A 296 1.92 -8.03 5.82
C VAL A 296 1.96 -7.12 4.59
N GLN A 297 1.77 -7.70 3.41
CA GLN A 297 1.86 -7.02 2.13
C GLN A 297 0.50 -7.11 1.39
N TYR A 298 0.03 -5.99 0.84
CA TYR A 298 -1.31 -5.90 0.24
C TYR A 298 -1.41 -4.82 -0.84
N ILE A 299 -2.52 -4.81 -1.58
CA ILE A 299 -2.72 -3.93 -2.74
C ILE A 299 -3.70 -2.76 -2.54
N ASN A 300 -4.41 -2.69 -1.42
CA ASN A 300 -5.39 -1.64 -1.11
C ASN A 300 -4.84 -0.24 -1.39
N LYS A 301 -5.63 0.70 -1.92
CA LYS A 301 -5.11 2.03 -2.26
C LYS A 301 -4.80 2.86 -1.01
N THR A 302 -3.66 3.55 -1.01
CA THR A 302 -3.25 4.52 0.02
C THR A 302 -2.50 5.70 -0.63
N SER A 303 -2.30 6.77 0.13
CA SER A 303 -1.58 7.99 -0.29
C SER A 303 -0.80 8.58 0.91
N GLY A 304 -0.14 9.73 0.74
CA GLY A 304 0.39 10.51 1.87
C GLY A 304 -0.69 10.71 2.94
N GLY A 305 -0.36 10.83 4.22
CA GLY A 305 -1.36 10.90 5.30
C GLY A 305 -1.97 9.55 5.73
N SER A 306 -1.73 8.47 4.99
CA SER A 306 -2.23 7.13 5.35
C SER A 306 -1.30 6.38 6.31
N SER A 307 -0.11 6.88 6.61
CA SER A 307 0.77 6.30 7.62
C SER A 307 0.04 6.20 8.96
N GLY A 308 0.03 5.01 9.56
CA GLY A 308 -0.67 4.71 10.80
C GLY A 308 -2.14 4.37 10.62
N SER A 309 -2.61 4.19 9.38
CA SER A 309 -3.97 3.73 9.14
C SER A 309 -4.19 2.30 9.64
N PRO A 310 -5.26 2.03 10.40
CA PRO A 310 -5.61 0.68 10.78
C PRO A 310 -6.06 -0.13 9.56
N CYS A 311 -5.58 -1.37 9.52
CA CYS A 311 -6.05 -2.39 8.59
C CYS A 311 -6.94 -3.38 9.35
N PHE A 312 -8.16 -3.55 8.87
CA PHE A 312 -9.17 -4.40 9.48
C PHE A 312 -9.49 -5.61 8.60
N ASN A 313 -9.79 -6.75 9.21
CA ASN A 313 -10.34 -7.91 8.50
C ASN A 313 -11.86 -7.75 8.25
N GLU A 314 -12.51 -8.78 7.68
CA GLU A 314 -13.93 -8.78 7.35
C GLU A 314 -14.88 -8.73 8.56
N ASN A 315 -14.41 -9.22 9.72
CA ASN A 315 -15.12 -9.19 11.00
C ASN A 315 -15.02 -7.82 11.69
N GLY A 316 -14.16 -6.96 11.16
CA GLY A 316 -13.94 -5.63 11.68
C GLY A 316 -12.87 -5.55 12.79
N GLU A 317 -12.02 -6.55 12.88
CA GLU A 317 -10.94 -6.63 13.86
C GLU A 317 -9.66 -6.01 13.30
N LEU A 318 -8.96 -5.22 14.11
CA LEU A 318 -7.66 -4.63 13.78
C LEU A 318 -6.61 -5.74 13.67
N VAL A 319 -6.01 -5.87 12.48
CA VAL A 319 -5.05 -6.94 12.17
C VAL A 319 -3.67 -6.41 11.77
N ALA A 320 -3.58 -5.18 11.27
CA ALA A 320 -2.30 -4.55 10.95
C ALA A 320 -2.37 -3.01 11.01
N LEU A 321 -1.21 -2.37 10.97
CA LEU A 321 -1.03 -0.93 10.89
C LEU A 321 -0.28 -0.60 9.60
N HIS A 322 -0.89 0.14 8.67
CA HIS A 322 -0.24 0.56 7.43
C HIS A 322 0.96 1.45 7.74
N HIS A 323 2.11 1.20 7.13
CA HIS A 323 3.31 2.01 7.36
C HIS A 323 4.07 2.45 6.10
N ALA A 324 3.93 1.73 4.98
CA ALA A 324 4.72 2.05 3.79
C ALA A 324 3.97 1.79 2.48
N GLN A 325 4.21 2.67 1.50
CA GLN A 325 3.83 2.50 0.10
C GLN A 325 5.04 2.73 -0.81
N ARG A 326 5.19 1.88 -1.82
CA ARG A 326 6.14 2.11 -2.92
C ARG A 326 5.46 1.99 -4.28
N SER A 327 5.75 2.95 -5.14
CA SER A 327 5.46 2.90 -6.56
C SER A 327 6.42 1.89 -7.20
N LYS A 328 5.86 0.89 -7.87
CA LYS A 328 6.58 -0.09 -8.67
C LYS A 328 6.11 0.03 -10.11
N TYR A 329 6.85 -0.59 -11.02
CA TYR A 329 6.52 -0.56 -12.44
C TYR A 329 5.17 -1.22 -12.77
N PHE A 330 4.73 -2.16 -11.92
CA PHE A 330 3.51 -2.95 -12.08
C PHE A 330 2.33 -2.44 -11.24
N GLY A 331 2.48 -1.28 -10.58
CA GLY A 331 1.47 -0.71 -9.70
C GLY A 331 2.05 -0.18 -8.40
N THR A 332 1.20 -0.09 -7.38
CA THR A 332 1.62 0.36 -6.04
C THR A 332 1.57 -0.82 -5.10
N ILE A 333 2.67 -1.05 -4.39
CA ILE A 333 2.76 -2.05 -3.33
C ILE A 333 2.69 -1.36 -1.99
N ARG A 334 2.13 -2.06 -1.00
CA ARG A 334 2.04 -1.56 0.36
C ARG A 334 2.39 -2.63 1.37
N GLU A 335 2.88 -2.14 2.48
CA GLU A 335 3.23 -2.95 3.63
C GLU A 335 2.56 -2.38 4.87
N GLY A 336 2.24 -3.27 5.80
CA GLY A 336 1.77 -2.98 7.13
C GLY A 336 2.47 -3.84 8.16
N ILE A 337 2.46 -3.37 9.40
CA ILE A 337 2.99 -4.07 10.55
C ILE A 337 1.85 -4.87 11.18
N LEU A 338 2.03 -6.18 11.36
CA LEU A 338 1.04 -7.05 11.99
C LEU A 338 0.75 -6.58 13.42
N PHE A 339 -0.53 -6.39 13.73
CA PHE A 339 -0.95 -5.93 15.05
C PHE A 339 -0.55 -6.91 16.15
N THR A 340 -0.57 -8.21 15.88
CA THR A 340 -0.08 -9.25 16.80
C THR A 340 1.38 -9.05 17.19
N SER A 341 2.22 -8.55 16.27
CA SER A 341 3.63 -8.24 16.56
C SER A 341 3.76 -7.01 17.45
N ILE A 342 3.00 -5.95 17.17
CA ILE A 342 2.92 -4.75 18.02
C ILE A 342 2.43 -5.13 19.43
N TYR A 343 1.36 -5.91 19.52
CA TYR A 343 0.78 -6.34 20.79
C TYR A 343 1.78 -7.13 21.65
N ASN A 344 2.47 -8.10 21.04
CA ASN A 344 3.49 -8.87 21.73
C ASN A 344 4.67 -8.01 22.21
N ASP A 345 5.09 -7.02 21.42
CA ASP A 345 6.13 -6.07 21.82
C ASP A 345 5.69 -5.16 22.97
N LEU A 346 4.44 -4.69 22.96
CA LEU A 346 3.84 -3.95 24.08
C LEU A 346 3.82 -4.78 25.37
N LEU A 347 3.45 -6.06 25.29
CA LEU A 347 3.47 -6.97 26.45
C LEU A 347 4.89 -7.15 27.01
N LYS A 348 5.91 -7.30 26.14
CA LYS A 348 7.33 -7.35 26.56
C LYS A 348 7.76 -6.06 27.26
N LYS A 349 7.21 -4.91 26.85
CA LYS A 349 7.41 -3.59 27.48
C LYS A 349 6.52 -3.36 28.70
N SER A 350 5.81 -4.39 29.19
CA SER A 350 4.88 -4.31 30.32
C SER A 350 3.73 -3.30 30.13
N VAL A 351 3.36 -3.02 28.88
CA VAL A 351 2.20 -2.18 28.53
C VAL A 351 1.01 -3.09 28.21
N LYS A 352 -0.11 -2.88 28.90
CA LYS A 352 -1.37 -3.60 28.66
C LYS A 352 -2.38 -2.67 28.02
N LEU A 353 -2.99 -3.12 26.93
CA LEU A 353 -4.14 -2.47 26.30
C LEU A 353 -5.39 -3.02 27.00
N ASN A 354 -5.89 -2.28 27.99
CA ASN A 354 -7.10 -2.61 28.75
C ASN A 354 -8.24 -1.66 28.40
#